data_AF-A0AAV1XS74-F1
#
_entry.id   AF-A0AAV1XS74-F1
#
_cell.length_a   1.000
_cell.length_b   1.000
_cell.length_c   1.000
_cell.angle_alpha   90.00
_cell.angle_beta   90.00
_cell.angle_gamma   90.00
#
_symmetry.space_group_name_H-M   'P 1'
#
loop_
_entity.id
_entity.type
_entity.pdbx_description
1 polymer ?
#
loop_
_entity_poly.entity_id
_entity_poly.type
_entity_poly.pdbx_seq_one_letter_code
_entity_poly.pdbx_strand_id
1 'polypeptide(L)'
;MGLPWYRVHTVVLNDPDRLLSFHIMHTSLVAGWAGSMALYELAVFYPSDSVLDPMWRHGMFVIPFMTRLGITNSWGGWSITGGTITNLGILSYEGVAGAHIVFSGLCLLAAIWHWVYWDLEIVSDERTGKPSLDLPKIFGIHLFLVGVVCFGFGAFHVT
;
A
#
# COMPACT_ATOMS: atom_id res chain seq x y z
N MET A 1 33.55 20.65 -2.78
CA MET A 1 33.06 19.71 -1.74
C MET A 1 31.75 19.12 -2.24
N GLY A 2 31.55 17.80 -2.12
CA GLY A 2 30.30 17.15 -2.56
C GLY A 2 29.10 17.44 -1.66
N LEU A 3 27.96 16.82 -1.95
CA LEU A 3 26.77 16.90 -1.10
C LEU A 3 27.03 16.23 0.28
N PRO A 4 26.62 16.87 1.39
CA PRO A 4 26.58 16.21 2.69
C PRO A 4 25.64 15.00 2.69
N TRP A 5 25.94 13.96 3.48
CA TRP A 5 25.19 12.70 3.51
C TRP A 5 23.68 12.89 3.80
N TYR A 6 23.30 13.86 4.62
CA TYR A 6 21.91 14.15 4.97
C TYR A 6 21.14 14.94 3.90
N ARG A 7 21.79 15.30 2.78
CA ARG A 7 21.19 16.03 1.65
C ARG A 7 21.12 15.19 0.37
N VAL A 8 21.44 13.90 0.40
CA VAL A 8 21.50 13.08 -0.81
C VAL A 8 20.18 13.04 -1.60
N HIS A 9 19.03 13.18 -0.94
CA HIS A 9 17.73 13.22 -1.61
C HIS A 9 17.38 14.57 -2.27
N THR A 10 18.17 15.63 -2.06
CA THR A 10 17.88 16.93 -2.71
C THR A 10 18.07 16.88 -4.23
N VAL A 11 18.71 15.84 -4.75
CA VAL A 11 18.97 15.65 -6.18
C VAL A 11 17.69 15.50 -7.01
N VAL A 12 16.57 15.07 -6.40
CA VAL A 12 15.29 14.91 -7.11
C VAL A 12 14.32 16.09 -6.94
N LEU A 13 14.74 17.19 -6.29
CA LEU A 13 13.84 18.32 -6.03
C LEU A 13 13.36 19.03 -7.31
N ASN A 14 14.18 19.05 -8.35
CA ASN A 14 13.85 19.65 -9.65
C ASN A 14 13.72 18.60 -10.76
N ASP A 15 13.50 17.34 -10.39
CA ASP A 15 13.37 16.20 -11.30
C ASP A 15 12.04 15.46 -10.98
N PRO A 16 10.91 15.95 -11.52
CA PRO A 16 9.58 15.44 -11.17
C PRO A 16 9.38 13.96 -11.47
N ASP A 17 9.97 13.44 -12.55
CA ASP A 17 9.80 12.05 -12.95
C ASP A 17 10.59 11.11 -12.03
N ARG A 18 11.83 11.48 -11.65
CA ARG A 18 12.56 10.71 -10.64
C ARG A 18 11.96 10.88 -9.24
N LEU A 19 11.39 12.04 -8.95
CA LEU A 19 10.63 12.24 -7.71
C LEU A 19 9.42 11.28 -7.67
N LEU A 20 8.70 11.08 -8.79
CA LEU A 20 7.63 10.09 -8.88
C LEU A 20 8.17 8.67 -8.65
N SER A 21 9.30 8.29 -9.27
CA SER A 21 9.95 7.01 -9.00
C SER A 21 10.23 6.78 -7.51
N PHE A 22 10.75 7.78 -6.79
CA PHE A 22 10.99 7.71 -5.35
C PHE A 22 9.69 7.47 -4.56
N HIS A 23 8.59 8.14 -4.91
CA HIS A 23 7.30 7.93 -4.27
C HIS A 23 6.73 6.53 -4.54
N ILE A 24 6.88 6.02 -5.77
CA ILE A 24 6.45 4.67 -6.12
C ILE A 24 7.29 3.62 -5.36
N MET A 25 8.61 3.83 -5.26
CA MET A 25 9.50 2.97 -4.48
C MET A 25 9.09 2.95 -3.00
N HIS A 26 8.83 4.10 -2.39
CA HIS A 26 8.35 4.16 -1.01
C HIS A 26 7.02 3.41 -0.85
N THR A 27 6.08 3.60 -1.78
CA THR A 27 4.80 2.86 -1.80
C THR A 27 5.00 1.36 -1.90
N SER A 28 5.94 0.90 -2.74
CA SER A 28 6.34 -0.52 -2.84
C SER A 28 6.83 -1.04 -1.49
N LEU A 29 7.75 -0.34 -0.83
CA LEU A 29 8.29 -0.76 0.47
C LEU A 29 7.19 -0.87 1.54
N VAL A 30 6.26 0.08 1.59
CA VAL A 30 5.15 0.06 2.56
C VAL A 30 4.19 -1.10 2.26
N ALA A 31 3.86 -1.34 0.99
CA ALA A 31 3.01 -2.47 0.59
C ALA A 31 3.69 -3.83 0.89
N GLY A 32 4.99 -3.94 0.60
CA GLY A 32 5.79 -5.12 0.90
C GLY A 32 5.87 -5.41 2.40
N TRP A 33 6.04 -4.36 3.22
CA TRP A 33 5.96 -4.47 4.68
C TRP A 33 4.58 -4.98 5.14
N ALA A 34 3.49 -4.42 4.61
CA ALA A 34 2.14 -4.81 4.99
C ALA A 34 1.87 -6.30 4.68
N GLY A 35 2.24 -6.76 3.49
CA GLY A 35 2.12 -8.17 3.10
C GLY A 35 3.01 -9.08 3.94
N SER A 36 4.26 -8.70 4.18
CA SER A 36 5.22 -9.50 4.97
C SER A 36 4.80 -9.61 6.44
N MET A 37 4.30 -8.52 7.03
CA MET A 37 3.80 -8.52 8.40
C MET A 37 2.56 -9.41 8.55
N ALA A 38 1.64 -9.36 7.58
CA ALA A 38 0.47 -10.24 7.57
C ALA A 38 0.86 -11.73 7.45
N LEU A 39 1.79 -12.06 6.55
CA LEU A 39 2.30 -13.43 6.42
C LEU A 39 3.00 -13.91 7.69
N TYR A 40 3.78 -13.04 8.34
CA TYR A 40 4.43 -13.34 9.61
C TYR A 40 3.40 -13.62 10.72
N GLU A 41 2.40 -12.74 10.89
CA GLU A 41 1.34 -12.95 11.87
C GLU A 41 0.57 -14.24 11.61
N LEU A 42 0.20 -14.54 10.36
CA LEU A 42 -0.48 -15.79 10.01
C LEU A 42 0.36 -17.03 10.30
N ALA A 43 1.69 -16.94 10.20
CA ALA A 43 2.58 -18.06 10.48
C ALA A 43 2.67 -18.40 11.98
N VAL A 44 2.41 -17.43 12.87
CA VAL A 44 2.53 -17.60 14.33
C VAL A 44 1.20 -17.54 15.08
N PHE A 45 0.13 -17.05 14.43
CA PHE A 45 -1.17 -16.91 15.04
C PHE A 45 -1.82 -18.27 15.32
N TYR A 46 -2.37 -18.44 16.52
CA TYR A 46 -3.05 -19.66 16.95
C TYR A 46 -4.56 -19.44 17.04
N PRO A 47 -5.36 -19.94 16.09
CA PRO A 47 -6.77 -19.59 15.97
C PRO A 47 -7.75 -20.45 16.80
N SER A 48 -7.26 -21.35 17.68
CA SER A 48 -8.12 -22.37 18.30
C SER A 48 -9.01 -21.87 19.44
N ASP A 49 -8.64 -20.78 20.12
CA ASP A 49 -9.42 -20.24 21.25
C ASP A 49 -9.61 -18.73 21.12
N SER A 50 -10.71 -18.33 20.50
CA SER A 50 -11.10 -16.94 20.34
C SER A 50 -11.61 -16.27 21.62
N VAL A 51 -11.86 -17.04 22.69
CA VAL A 51 -12.43 -16.54 23.94
C VAL A 51 -11.34 -16.19 24.93
N LEU A 52 -10.48 -17.17 25.25
CA LEU A 52 -9.41 -16.96 26.23
C LEU A 52 -8.11 -16.52 25.58
N ASP A 53 -7.86 -16.83 24.30
CA ASP A 53 -6.59 -16.53 23.65
C ASP A 53 -6.75 -15.73 22.33
N PRO A 54 -7.46 -14.58 22.34
CA PRO A 54 -7.70 -13.79 21.14
C PRO A 54 -6.44 -13.09 20.62
N MET A 55 -6.51 -12.61 19.38
CA MET A 55 -5.39 -11.98 18.63
C MET A 55 -4.55 -10.95 19.41
N TRP A 56 -5.17 -10.15 20.28
CA TRP A 56 -4.45 -9.12 21.05
C TRP A 56 -3.57 -9.70 22.17
N ARG A 57 -3.83 -10.94 22.62
CA ARG A 57 -2.95 -11.67 23.56
C ARG A 57 -1.70 -12.24 22.91
N HIS A 58 -1.73 -12.46 21.59
CA HIS A 58 -0.57 -12.92 20.81
C HIS A 58 0.30 -11.78 20.26
N GLY A 59 -0.07 -10.52 20.53
CA GLY A 59 0.64 -9.38 19.97
C GLY A 59 0.41 -9.20 18.47
N MET A 60 -0.73 -9.68 17.94
CA MET A 60 -1.10 -9.44 16.55
C MET A 60 -1.38 -7.96 16.32
N PHE A 61 -0.74 -7.37 15.32
CA PHE A 61 -0.83 -5.96 14.99
C PHE A 61 -1.70 -5.72 13.76
N VAL A 62 -1.50 -6.45 12.65
CA VAL A 62 -2.20 -6.20 11.37
C VAL A 62 -3.48 -7.03 11.20
N ILE A 63 -3.59 -8.22 11.80
CA ILE A 63 -4.83 -9.02 11.82
C ILE A 63 -6.05 -8.22 12.33
N PRO A 64 -5.97 -7.44 13.42
CA PRO A 64 -7.07 -6.57 13.85
C PRO A 64 -7.53 -5.57 12.78
N PHE A 65 -6.62 -4.97 12.00
CA PHE A 65 -6.98 -4.00 10.95
C PHE A 65 -7.69 -4.66 9.78
N MET A 66 -7.25 -5.85 9.36
CA MET A 66 -7.92 -6.65 8.34
C MET A 66 -9.32 -7.07 8.81
N THR A 67 -9.41 -7.55 10.05
CA THR A 67 -10.67 -8.00 10.67
C THR A 67 -11.68 -6.87 10.80
N ARG A 68 -11.24 -5.66 11.15
CA ARG A 68 -12.09 -4.46 11.25
C ARG A 68 -12.82 -4.16 9.93
N LEU A 69 -12.26 -4.52 8.79
CA LEU A 69 -12.83 -4.25 7.46
C LEU A 69 -13.48 -5.47 6.81
N GLY A 70 -13.73 -6.53 7.57
CA GLY A 70 -14.54 -7.68 7.15
C GLY A 70 -13.74 -8.94 6.76
N ILE A 71 -12.40 -8.89 6.77
CA ILE A 71 -11.59 -10.09 6.50
C ILE A 71 -11.51 -10.93 7.78
N THR A 72 -12.25 -12.03 7.81
CA THR A 72 -12.44 -12.87 9.00
C THR A 72 -11.99 -14.31 8.82
N ASN A 73 -11.68 -14.71 7.58
CA ASN A 73 -11.53 -16.11 7.19
C ASN A 73 -10.12 -16.37 6.65
N SER A 74 -9.61 -17.57 6.93
CA SER A 74 -8.34 -18.08 6.42
C SER A 74 -8.56 -19.22 5.44
N TRP A 75 -7.70 -19.35 4.45
CA TRP A 75 -7.61 -20.53 3.59
C TRP A 75 -7.24 -21.82 4.35
N GLY A 76 -6.77 -21.70 5.60
CA GLY A 76 -6.61 -22.80 6.54
C GLY A 76 -7.91 -23.36 7.12
N GLY A 77 -9.08 -22.87 6.69
CA GLY A 77 -10.39 -23.41 7.06
C GLY A 77 -10.92 -22.93 8.41
N TRP A 78 -10.33 -21.88 8.99
CA TRP A 78 -10.77 -21.28 10.25
C TRP A 78 -11.25 -19.83 10.05
N SER A 79 -12.09 -19.38 10.97
CA SER A 79 -12.55 -18.00 11.10
C SER A 79 -12.10 -17.40 12.43
N ILE A 80 -11.88 -16.10 12.46
CA ILE A 80 -11.40 -15.39 13.65
C ILE A 80 -12.35 -15.47 14.85
N THR A 81 -13.63 -15.77 14.60
CA THR A 81 -14.63 -16.00 15.65
C THR A 81 -14.65 -17.45 16.17
N GLY A 82 -13.74 -18.32 15.71
CA GLY A 82 -13.62 -19.73 16.14
C GLY A 82 -14.44 -20.72 15.31
N GLY A 83 -15.06 -20.28 14.21
CA GLY A 83 -15.82 -21.16 13.30
C GLY A 83 -14.91 -21.91 12.31
N THR A 84 -15.38 -23.06 11.82
CA THR A 84 -14.79 -23.78 10.68
C THR A 84 -15.48 -23.38 9.38
N ILE A 85 -14.70 -23.23 8.31
CA ILE A 85 -15.19 -22.73 7.02
C ILE A 85 -14.85 -23.71 5.91
N THR A 86 -15.85 -24.00 5.08
CA THR A 86 -15.73 -24.88 3.92
C THR A 86 -15.62 -24.11 2.60
N ASN A 87 -16.10 -22.86 2.53
CA ASN A 87 -15.97 -22.00 1.37
C ASN A 87 -14.98 -20.87 1.65
N LEU A 88 -13.77 -21.03 1.13
CA LEU A 88 -12.60 -20.24 1.52
C LEU A 88 -12.56 -18.84 0.88
N GLY A 89 -13.31 -18.61 -0.21
CA GLY A 89 -13.33 -17.34 -0.94
C GLY A 89 -11.94 -16.89 -1.45
N ILE A 90 -11.90 -15.74 -2.12
CA ILE A 90 -10.63 -15.14 -2.59
C ILE A 90 -10.08 -14.14 -1.56
N LEU A 91 -10.97 -13.43 -0.84
CA LEU A 91 -10.61 -12.40 0.14
C LEU A 91 -10.44 -13.00 1.54
N SER A 92 -9.42 -13.83 1.70
CA SER A 92 -8.95 -14.30 3.01
C SER A 92 -7.78 -13.44 3.52
N TYR A 93 -7.31 -13.70 4.75
CA TYR A 93 -6.08 -13.07 5.24
C TYR A 93 -4.87 -13.32 4.33
N GLU A 94 -4.73 -14.55 3.81
CA GLU A 94 -3.68 -14.92 2.86
C GLU A 94 -3.86 -14.21 1.52
N GLY A 95 -5.11 -14.10 1.04
CA GLY A 95 -5.43 -13.38 -0.19
C GLY A 95 -5.04 -11.90 -0.12
N VAL A 96 -5.32 -11.24 1.00
CA VAL A 96 -4.93 -9.84 1.25
C VAL A 96 -3.41 -9.71 1.31
N ALA A 97 -2.73 -10.60 2.03
CA ALA A 97 -1.27 -10.58 2.13
C ALA A 97 -0.62 -10.79 0.75
N GLY A 98 -1.10 -11.77 -0.02
CA GLY A 98 -0.64 -12.04 -1.38
C GLY A 98 -0.85 -10.86 -2.33
N ALA A 99 -2.02 -10.21 -2.27
CA ALA A 99 -2.30 -9.01 -3.06
C ALA A 99 -1.30 -7.88 -2.79
N HIS A 100 -0.94 -7.65 -1.52
CA HIS A 100 0.06 -6.63 -1.15
C HIS A 100 1.46 -6.97 -1.66
N ILE A 101 1.88 -8.23 -1.62
CA ILE A 101 3.19 -8.66 -2.15
C ILE A 101 3.24 -8.48 -3.67
N VAL A 102 2.20 -8.89 -4.39
CA VAL A 102 2.12 -8.71 -5.85
C VAL A 102 2.14 -7.22 -6.20
N PHE A 103 1.32 -6.41 -5.52
CA PHE A 103 1.28 -4.97 -5.73
C PHE A 103 2.63 -4.30 -5.45
N SER A 104 3.31 -4.70 -4.37
CA SER A 104 4.67 -4.25 -4.06
C SER A 104 5.63 -4.51 -5.22
N GLY A 105 5.61 -5.72 -5.81
CA GLY A 105 6.44 -6.06 -6.96
C GLY A 105 6.12 -5.24 -8.22
N LEU A 106 4.83 -5.00 -8.50
CA LEU A 106 4.41 -4.16 -9.62
C LEU A 106 4.88 -2.70 -9.45
N CYS A 107 4.74 -2.14 -8.25
CA CYS A 107 5.25 -0.81 -7.93
C CYS A 107 6.78 -0.74 -8.06
N LEU A 108 7.51 -1.77 -7.63
CA LEU A 108 8.97 -1.81 -7.78
C LEU A 108 9.38 -1.72 -9.26
N LEU A 109 8.73 -2.49 -10.13
CA LEU A 109 8.99 -2.43 -11.58
C LEU A 109 8.64 -1.06 -12.17
N ALA A 110 7.51 -0.47 -11.76
CA ALA A 110 7.12 0.87 -12.19
C ALA A 110 8.11 1.95 -11.73
N ALA A 111 8.63 1.86 -10.50
CA ALA A 111 9.66 2.78 -10.00
C ALA A 111 10.93 2.72 -10.86
N ILE A 112 11.42 1.51 -11.16
CA ILE A 112 12.60 1.34 -12.03
C ILE A 112 12.35 1.96 -13.42
N TRP A 113 11.16 1.75 -13.99
CA TRP A 113 10.80 2.35 -15.28
C TRP A 113 10.83 3.89 -15.22
N HIS A 114 10.13 4.49 -14.24
CA HIS A 114 10.09 5.95 -14.07
C HIS A 114 11.46 6.56 -13.77
N TRP A 115 12.35 5.81 -13.11
CA TRP A 115 13.72 6.25 -12.87
C TRP A 115 14.52 6.36 -14.18
N VAL A 116 14.40 5.35 -15.05
CA VAL A 116 15.15 5.26 -16.30
C VAL A 116 14.60 6.25 -17.33
N TYR A 117 13.28 6.36 -17.44
CA TYR A 117 12.58 7.21 -18.41
C TYR A 117 12.07 8.50 -17.76
N TRP A 118 13.01 9.34 -17.31
CA TRP A 118 12.74 10.53 -16.48
C TRP A 118 12.62 11.86 -17.23
N ASP A 119 12.78 11.88 -18.55
CA ASP A 119 12.77 13.10 -19.37
C ASP A 119 11.50 13.13 -20.23
N LEU A 120 10.33 13.09 -19.58
CA LEU A 120 9.05 13.08 -20.27
C LEU A 120 8.60 14.51 -20.60
N GLU A 121 8.10 14.72 -21.82
CA GLU A 121 7.61 16.03 -22.26
C GLU A 121 6.45 16.56 -21.38
N ILE A 122 5.67 15.66 -20.75
CA ILE A 122 4.52 16.02 -19.91
C ILE A 122 4.89 16.85 -18.68
N VAL A 123 6.11 16.70 -18.15
CA VAL A 123 6.58 17.47 -17.00
C VAL A 123 7.32 18.74 -17.42
N SER A 124 7.55 18.95 -18.72
CA SER A 124 8.22 20.11 -19.27
C SER A 124 7.22 21.19 -19.67
N ASP A 125 7.48 22.43 -19.28
CA ASP A 125 6.72 23.57 -19.77
C ASP A 125 7.16 23.91 -21.20
N GLU A 126 6.25 23.77 -22.17
CA GLU A 126 6.49 24.06 -23.59
C GLU A 126 7.08 25.45 -23.85
N ARG A 127 6.79 26.44 -23.00
CA ARG A 127 7.32 27.81 -23.15
C ARG A 127 8.77 27.94 -22.73
N THR A 128 9.22 27.14 -21.77
CA THR A 128 10.54 27.29 -21.13
C THR A 128 11.47 26.10 -21.32
N GLY A 129 10.93 24.94 -21.73
CA GLY A 129 11.64 23.66 -21.80
C GLY A 129 12.12 23.15 -20.45
N LYS A 130 11.58 23.69 -19.34
CA LYS A 130 11.99 23.35 -17.97
C LYS A 130 10.93 22.52 -17.27
N PRO A 131 11.32 21.65 -16.32
CA PRO A 131 10.37 20.97 -15.46
C PRO A 131 9.47 21.95 -14.72
N SER A 132 8.15 21.75 -14.79
CA SER A 132 7.15 22.61 -14.16
C SER A 132 5.96 21.81 -13.66
N LEU A 133 5.49 22.13 -12.45
CA LEU A 133 4.34 21.48 -11.82
C LEU A 133 3.30 22.53 -11.42
N ASP A 134 2.11 22.43 -11.99
CA ASP A 134 0.93 23.23 -11.59
C ASP A 134 0.32 22.64 -10.30
N LEU A 135 0.97 22.93 -9.17
CA LEU A 135 0.61 22.37 -7.87
C LEU A 135 -0.85 22.62 -7.45
N PRO A 136 -1.45 23.81 -7.66
CA PRO A 136 -2.86 24.02 -7.36
C PRO A 136 -3.80 23.09 -8.15
N LYS A 137 -3.53 22.88 -9.44
CA LYS A 137 -4.31 21.95 -10.27
C LYS A 137 -4.12 20.51 -9.80
N ILE A 138 -2.87 20.10 -9.55
CA ILE A 138 -2.53 18.77 -9.02
C ILE A 138 -3.27 18.52 -7.71
N PHE A 139 -3.29 19.49 -6.79
CA PHE A 139 -4.02 19.39 -5.53
C PHE A 139 -5.52 19.18 -5.77
N GLY A 140 -6.14 19.97 -6.67
CA GLY A 140 -7.55 19.82 -7.02
C GLY A 140 -7.90 18.42 -7.56
N ILE A 141 -7.06 17.87 -8.44
CA ILE A 141 -7.24 16.52 -8.98
C ILE A 141 -7.18 15.47 -7.86
N HIS A 142 -6.15 15.51 -7.01
CA HIS A 142 -6.01 14.55 -5.90
C HIS A 142 -7.14 14.67 -4.88
N LEU A 143 -7.54 15.89 -4.52
CA LEU A 143 -8.63 16.13 -3.58
C LEU A 143 -9.96 15.57 -4.11
N PHE A 144 -10.24 15.78 -5.40
CA PHE A 144 -11.43 15.22 -6.03
C PHE A 144 -11.42 13.69 -5.98
N LEU A 145 -10.31 13.04 -6.35
CA LEU A 145 -10.18 11.58 -6.33
C LEU A 145 -10.33 11.02 -4.90
N VAL A 146 -9.70 11.65 -3.90
CA VAL A 146 -9.86 11.26 -2.49
C VAL A 146 -11.32 11.41 -2.04
N GLY A 147 -12.01 12.47 -2.46
CA GLY A 147 -13.43 12.65 -2.18
C GLY A 147 -14.31 11.54 -2.77
N VAL A 148 -14.06 11.14 -4.01
CA VAL A 148 -14.78 10.04 -4.68
C VAL A 148 -14.54 8.70 -3.96
N VAL A 149 -13.29 8.39 -3.64
CA VAL A 149 -12.94 7.14 -2.92
C VAL A 149 -13.54 7.13 -1.52
N CYS A 150 -13.48 8.25 -0.79
CA CYS A 150 -14.06 8.38 0.54
C CYS A 150 -15.58 8.17 0.53
N PHE A 151 -16.29 8.83 -0.40
CA PHE A 151 -17.72 8.65 -0.57
C PHE A 151 -18.08 7.20 -0.92
N GLY A 152 -17.39 6.60 -1.90
CA GLY A 152 -17.64 5.21 -2.30
C GLY A 152 -17.41 4.21 -1.18
N PHE A 153 -16.35 4.38 -0.39
CA PHE A 153 -16.09 3.55 0.78
C PHE A 153 -17.24 3.64 1.80
N GLY A 154 -17.68 4.85 2.14
CA GLY A 154 -18.79 5.05 3.09
C GLY A 154 -20.13 4.55 2.56
N ALA A 155 -20.43 4.75 1.28
CA ALA A 155 -21.72 4.44 0.69
C ALA A 155 -21.91 2.96 0.29
N PHE A 156 -20.82 2.20 0.12
CA PHE A 156 -20.90 0.81 -0.37
C PHE A 156 -20.14 -0.21 0.48
N HIS A 157 -19.02 0.16 1.11
CA HIS A 157 -18.22 -0.80 1.91
C HIS A 157 -18.69 -0.84 3.36
N VAL A 158 -19.08 0.30 3.92
CA VAL A 158 -19.47 0.41 5.34
C VAL A 158 -20.93 0.02 5.59
N THR A 159 -21.83 0.28 4.63
CA THR A 159 -23.27 -0.01 4.70
C THR A 159 -23.58 -1.45 4.31
#